data_AF-A0A7C5W3B5-F1
#
_entry.id   AF-A0A7C5W3B5-F1
#
_cell.length_a   1.000
_cell.length_b   1.000
_cell.length_c   1.000
_cell.angle_alpha   90.00
_cell.angle_beta   90.00
_cell.angle_gamma   90.00
#
_symmetry.space_group_name_H-M   'P 1'
#
loop_
_entity.id
_entity.type
_entity.pdbx_description
1 polymer ?
#
loop_
_entity_poly.entity_id
_entity_poly.type
_entity_poly.pdbx_seq_one_letter_code
_entity_poly.pdbx_strand_id
1 'polypeptide(L)'
;MNVYLPLAVVCLLLGFPAFSLAVEYPERWNYVSANILTEASTDRFIGLLKQSRAAGCTHLLWAGCRGARIPELTPEQIRNAERVREEARRLALKIVPSIVSIGYSGRYFHFDPNLAAGVPVKNMPFIVSGKTAVPDPALALDAAQLRKEGSTLAARYKVRPFTYYRVSLESTAEPGDREAFIKVTSSGGKRWNSRTNPVIKKNEDGTYRAITVFNTLEGDEIRFSIDCSKGEVSDVKIEPAGLLLVLRRALIPLTVTSEDGKTLYEEGKDFKAVADAPLQIRPFPGDFPIDHQPPAIELTGDSSIADGQKLLVSFWHHVRIYDDQDLMSMEDPATWKILEREITETVKLWPTEGYMLNYDEIRVAGWEPRPDGRKITPGQMLAEHFRKACDLVKKHAPKARLYTWSDMFTPHHNARAFEGKGYYYLVNGNWDGSWEGLPADVTIMNWYAPTEAGIRFFSERGHRQVLCGYYDGRSVENMKRNIGNWKKVSAGAPGILGFM
;
A
#
# COMPACT_ATOMS: atom_id res chain seq x y z
N MET A 1 94.29 -4.99 -1.85
CA MET A 1 93.71 -5.88 -2.88
C MET A 1 92.61 -6.70 -2.22
N ASN A 2 91.45 -6.84 -2.88
CA ASN A 2 90.21 -7.55 -2.48
C ASN A 2 89.27 -6.71 -1.59
N VAL A 3 88.41 -5.84 -2.15
CA VAL A 3 87.15 -6.06 -2.90
C VAL A 3 86.01 -6.56 -2.01
N TYR A 4 85.09 -5.63 -1.71
CA TYR A 4 83.78 -5.81 -1.10
C TYR A 4 82.79 -6.42 -2.12
N LEU A 5 81.94 -7.35 -1.68
CA LEU A 5 80.72 -7.76 -2.40
C LEU A 5 79.58 -7.99 -1.38
N PRO A 6 78.40 -7.37 -1.53
CA PRO A 6 77.27 -7.60 -0.63
C PRO A 6 76.45 -8.83 -1.08
N LEU A 7 76.04 -9.64 -0.10
CA LEU A 7 75.17 -10.79 -0.29
C LEU A 7 73.71 -10.31 -0.43
N ALA A 8 73.16 -10.39 -1.65
CA ALA A 8 71.75 -10.14 -1.91
C ALA A 8 70.91 -11.36 -1.46
N VAL A 9 70.00 -11.13 -0.51
CA VAL A 9 68.95 -12.09 -0.14
C VAL A 9 67.87 -12.07 -1.22
N VAL A 10 67.79 -13.13 -2.01
CA VAL A 10 66.69 -13.35 -2.97
C VAL A 10 65.50 -13.91 -2.19
N CYS A 11 64.55 -13.04 -1.84
CA CYS A 11 63.21 -13.46 -1.41
C CYS A 11 62.45 -14.02 -2.61
N LEU A 12 62.35 -15.35 -2.69
CA LEU A 12 61.43 -16.04 -3.59
C LEU A 12 59.99 -15.76 -3.15
N LEU A 13 59.40 -14.72 -3.73
CA LEU A 13 57.96 -14.47 -3.68
C LEU A 13 57.26 -15.57 -4.49
N LEU A 14 56.82 -16.63 -3.81
CA LEU A 14 55.83 -17.56 -4.34
C LEU A 14 54.52 -16.79 -4.51
N GLY A 15 54.30 -16.28 -5.72
CA GLY A 15 53.03 -15.71 -6.13
C GLY A 15 51.96 -16.79 -6.09
N PHE A 16 51.19 -16.83 -5.00
CA PHE A 16 49.88 -17.49 -5.03
C PHE A 16 49.04 -16.75 -6.07
N PRO A 17 48.52 -17.43 -7.12
CA PRO A 17 47.50 -16.81 -7.94
C PRO A 17 46.34 -16.49 -7.00
N ALA A 18 46.04 -15.20 -6.85
CA ALA A 18 44.77 -14.78 -6.29
C ALA A 18 43.70 -15.27 -7.27
N PHE A 19 43.23 -16.51 -7.08
CA PHE A 19 41.91 -16.88 -7.53
C PHE A 19 40.98 -15.88 -6.85
N SER A 20 40.54 -14.88 -7.62
CA SER A 20 39.30 -14.18 -7.30
C SER A 20 38.24 -15.27 -7.24
N LEU A 21 37.98 -15.81 -6.04
CA LEU A 21 36.77 -16.56 -5.79
C LEU A 21 35.68 -15.57 -6.14
N ALA A 22 35.10 -15.74 -7.33
CA ALA A 22 33.92 -14.99 -7.73
C ALA A 22 32.96 -15.05 -6.55
N VAL A 23 32.55 -13.89 -6.02
CA VAL A 23 31.63 -13.83 -4.88
C VAL A 23 30.42 -14.66 -5.25
N GLU A 24 30.39 -15.88 -4.72
CA GLU A 24 29.34 -16.82 -5.05
C GLU A 24 28.16 -16.41 -4.19
N TYR A 25 27.15 -15.83 -4.82
CA TYR A 25 25.91 -15.49 -4.17
C TYR A 25 25.10 -16.78 -3.99
N PRO A 26 25.01 -17.33 -2.75
CA PRO A 26 24.43 -18.65 -2.53
C PRO A 26 22.92 -18.68 -2.79
N GLU A 27 22.23 -17.55 -2.64
CA GLU A 27 20.79 -17.47 -2.80
C GLU A 27 20.40 -16.85 -4.15
N ARG A 28 19.86 -17.70 -5.03
CA ARG A 28 19.27 -17.30 -6.31
C ARG A 28 17.77 -17.45 -6.22
N TRP A 29 17.05 -16.36 -6.41
CA TRP A 29 15.63 -16.26 -6.14
C TRP A 29 14.82 -16.12 -7.42
N ASN A 30 13.55 -16.54 -7.36
CA ASN A 30 12.55 -16.23 -8.37
C ASN A 30 11.29 -15.67 -7.69
N TYR A 31 10.71 -14.61 -8.26
CA TYR A 31 9.44 -14.03 -7.83
C TYR A 31 8.28 -14.68 -8.59
N VAL A 32 7.36 -15.34 -7.89
CA VAL A 32 6.28 -16.09 -8.54
C VAL A 32 4.89 -15.69 -8.02
N SER A 33 4.05 -15.24 -8.95
CA SER A 33 2.64 -14.86 -8.71
C SER A 33 1.63 -15.96 -9.03
N ALA A 34 2.06 -17.21 -9.21
CA ALA A 34 1.15 -18.33 -9.47
C ALA A 34 0.27 -18.67 -8.25
N ASN A 35 -0.90 -19.27 -8.47
CA ASN A 35 -1.84 -19.62 -7.41
C ASN A 35 -2.20 -21.11 -7.41
N ILE A 36 -2.88 -21.56 -6.35
CA ILE A 36 -3.27 -22.96 -6.09
C ILE A 36 -4.78 -23.18 -6.17
N LEU A 37 -5.51 -22.20 -6.71
CA LEU A 37 -6.97 -22.14 -6.61
C LEU A 37 -7.67 -23.16 -7.51
N THR A 38 -7.01 -23.62 -8.58
CA THR A 38 -7.50 -24.64 -9.50
C THR A 38 -6.39 -25.63 -9.82
N GLU A 39 -6.74 -26.81 -10.32
CA GLU A 39 -5.75 -27.80 -10.78
C GLU A 39 -4.82 -27.22 -11.85
N ALA A 40 -5.38 -26.54 -12.85
CA ALA A 40 -4.60 -25.94 -13.94
C ALA A 40 -3.65 -24.83 -13.47
N SER A 41 -4.04 -23.99 -12.49
CA SER A 41 -3.12 -22.99 -11.94
C SER A 41 -2.02 -23.62 -11.09
N THR A 42 -2.35 -24.70 -10.38
CA THR A 42 -1.41 -25.50 -9.59
C THR A 42 -0.37 -26.18 -10.48
N ASP A 43 -0.79 -26.78 -11.61
CA ASP A 43 0.11 -27.39 -12.59
C ASP A 43 1.08 -26.38 -13.19
N ARG A 44 0.57 -25.17 -13.51
CA ARG A 44 1.42 -24.05 -13.93
C ARG A 44 2.43 -23.68 -12.85
N PHE A 45 2.03 -23.62 -11.58
CA PHE A 45 2.94 -23.33 -10.48
C PHE A 45 4.04 -24.40 -10.37
N ILE A 46 3.67 -25.68 -10.42
CA ILE A 46 4.63 -26.81 -10.45
C ILE A 46 5.59 -26.69 -11.63
N GLY A 47 5.10 -26.31 -12.82
CA GLY A 47 5.94 -26.02 -13.98
C GLY A 47 6.97 -24.93 -13.71
N LEU A 48 6.57 -23.83 -13.06
CA LEU A 48 7.48 -22.74 -12.67
C LEU A 48 8.52 -23.19 -11.63
N LEU A 49 8.19 -24.11 -10.72
CA LEU A 49 9.18 -24.68 -9.80
C LEU A 49 10.27 -25.41 -10.59
N LYS A 50 9.89 -26.27 -11.53
CA LYS A 50 10.83 -27.01 -12.39
C LYS A 50 11.72 -26.06 -13.19
N GLN A 51 11.13 -25.02 -13.80
CA GLN A 51 11.88 -24.01 -14.56
C GLN A 51 12.86 -23.24 -13.69
N SER A 52 12.44 -22.84 -12.49
CA SER A 52 13.28 -22.13 -11.51
C SER A 52 14.47 -22.99 -11.11
N ARG A 53 14.25 -24.27 -10.81
CA ARG A 53 15.33 -25.21 -10.48
C ARG A 53 16.29 -25.41 -11.64
N ALA A 54 15.78 -25.57 -12.86
CA ALA A 54 16.61 -25.70 -14.07
C ALA A 54 17.45 -24.44 -14.33
N ALA A 55 16.92 -23.25 -13.99
CA ALA A 55 17.66 -21.99 -14.03
C ALA A 55 18.65 -21.80 -12.87
N GLY A 56 18.77 -22.79 -11.97
CA GLY A 56 19.68 -22.76 -10.83
C GLY A 56 19.16 -21.96 -9.63
N CYS A 57 17.87 -21.62 -9.58
CA CYS A 57 17.28 -21.01 -8.41
C CYS A 57 17.30 -21.97 -7.22
N THR A 58 17.33 -21.38 -6.04
CA THR A 58 17.37 -22.04 -4.73
C THR A 58 16.14 -21.69 -3.90
N HIS A 59 15.61 -20.48 -4.13
CA HIS A 59 14.48 -19.92 -3.39
C HIS A 59 13.41 -19.42 -4.36
N LEU A 60 12.16 -19.45 -3.90
CA LEU A 60 11.04 -18.78 -4.53
C LEU A 60 10.33 -17.91 -3.52
N LEU A 61 10.19 -16.62 -3.83
CA LEU A 61 9.20 -15.79 -3.17
C LEU A 61 7.85 -16.05 -3.84
N TRP A 62 6.95 -16.71 -3.10
CA TRP A 62 5.61 -16.97 -3.59
C TRP A 62 4.71 -15.77 -3.22
N ALA A 63 4.48 -14.90 -4.19
CA ALA A 63 3.62 -13.73 -4.06
C ALA A 63 2.14 -14.03 -4.35
N GLY A 64 1.87 -15.13 -5.07
CA GLY A 64 0.51 -15.53 -5.45
C GLY A 64 -0.34 -16.05 -4.28
N CYS A 65 0.25 -16.35 -3.12
CA CYS A 65 -0.49 -16.62 -1.89
C CYS A 65 -1.36 -15.42 -1.45
N ARG A 66 -1.08 -14.20 -1.94
CA ARG A 66 -1.92 -13.03 -1.74
C ARG A 66 -3.34 -13.19 -2.26
N GLY A 67 -3.52 -13.95 -3.36
CA GLY A 67 -4.83 -14.27 -3.91
C GLY A 67 -5.49 -15.52 -3.30
N ALA A 68 -4.76 -16.30 -2.49
CA ALA A 68 -5.20 -17.63 -2.09
C ALA A 68 -6.10 -17.67 -0.85
N ARG A 69 -6.37 -16.53 -0.18
CA ARG A 69 -7.19 -16.44 1.06
C ARG A 69 -7.03 -17.66 1.96
N ILE A 70 -5.78 -17.91 2.40
CA ILE A 70 -5.36 -19.18 3.04
C ILE A 70 -6.34 -19.71 4.11
N PRO A 71 -6.91 -18.87 5.00
CA PRO A 71 -7.86 -19.34 6.01
C PRO A 71 -9.22 -19.86 5.50
N GLU A 72 -9.52 -19.71 4.21
CA GLU A 72 -10.78 -20.07 3.55
C GLU A 72 -10.61 -21.11 2.43
N LEU A 73 -9.41 -21.71 2.30
CA LEU A 73 -9.15 -22.70 1.25
C LEU A 73 -10.09 -23.91 1.34
N THR A 74 -10.57 -24.36 0.18
CA THR A 74 -11.33 -25.61 0.09
C THR A 74 -10.41 -26.83 0.27
N PRO A 75 -10.96 -28.01 0.60
CA PRO A 75 -10.15 -29.24 0.68
C PRO A 75 -9.37 -29.56 -0.59
N GLU A 76 -9.91 -29.20 -1.76
CA GLU A 76 -9.21 -29.37 -3.04
C GLU A 76 -8.00 -28.45 -3.16
N GLN A 77 -8.15 -27.18 -2.77
CA GLN A 77 -7.06 -26.21 -2.82
C GLN A 77 -5.96 -26.53 -1.78
N ILE A 78 -6.35 -27.12 -0.65
CA ILE A 78 -5.39 -27.68 0.33
C ILE A 78 -4.60 -28.83 -0.31
N ARG A 79 -5.23 -29.75 -1.06
CA ARG A 79 -4.49 -30.79 -1.80
C ARG A 79 -3.56 -30.18 -2.85
N ASN A 80 -3.98 -29.13 -3.54
CA ASN A 80 -3.12 -28.41 -4.49
C ASN A 80 -1.89 -27.78 -3.82
N ALA A 81 -2.05 -27.23 -2.62
CA ALA A 81 -0.95 -26.77 -1.79
C ALA A 81 0.08 -27.88 -1.50
N GLU A 82 -0.41 -29.06 -1.11
CA GLU A 82 0.42 -30.23 -0.81
C GLU A 82 1.22 -30.69 -2.03
N ARG A 83 0.60 -30.73 -3.21
CA ARG A 83 1.26 -31.07 -4.49
C ARG A 83 2.44 -30.12 -4.78
N VAL A 84 2.23 -28.81 -4.61
CA VAL A 84 3.28 -27.80 -4.78
C VAL A 84 4.42 -28.00 -3.78
N ARG A 85 4.09 -28.26 -2.51
CA ARG A 85 5.09 -28.50 -1.45
C ARG A 85 5.91 -29.76 -1.70
N GLU A 86 5.28 -30.84 -2.13
CA GLU A 86 5.96 -32.10 -2.45
C GLU A 86 6.95 -31.90 -3.60
N GLU A 87 6.53 -31.24 -4.67
CA GLU A 87 7.41 -30.96 -5.80
C GLU A 87 8.57 -30.03 -5.40
N ALA A 88 8.31 -28.99 -4.62
CA ALA A 88 9.36 -28.11 -4.12
C ALA A 88 10.41 -28.87 -3.30
N ARG A 89 9.96 -29.81 -2.44
CA ARG A 89 10.86 -30.70 -1.69
C ARG A 89 11.70 -31.57 -2.62
N ARG A 90 11.07 -32.20 -3.64
CA ARG A 90 11.77 -33.03 -4.64
C ARG A 90 12.84 -32.26 -5.40
N LEU A 91 12.57 -30.99 -5.69
CA LEU A 91 13.49 -30.09 -6.38
C LEU A 91 14.52 -29.40 -5.46
N ALA A 92 14.45 -29.63 -4.14
CA ALA A 92 15.22 -28.91 -3.13
C ALA A 92 15.09 -27.38 -3.25
N LEU A 93 13.89 -26.89 -3.55
CA LEU A 93 13.56 -25.47 -3.65
C LEU A 93 12.89 -24.98 -2.36
N LYS A 94 13.36 -23.85 -1.84
CA LYS A 94 12.78 -23.21 -0.66
C LYS A 94 11.69 -22.23 -1.09
N ILE A 95 10.44 -22.55 -0.75
CA ILE A 95 9.32 -21.63 -0.94
C ILE A 95 9.22 -20.70 0.26
N VAL A 96 9.12 -19.40 0.01
CA VAL A 96 8.89 -18.35 1.00
C VAL A 96 7.53 -17.71 0.71
N PRO A 97 6.47 -18.07 1.45
CA PRO A 97 5.15 -17.47 1.29
C PRO A 97 5.12 -16.00 1.74
N SER A 98 4.40 -15.15 1.00
CA SER A 98 4.11 -13.76 1.37
C SER A 98 2.86 -13.64 2.25
N ILE A 99 3.04 -13.16 3.47
CA ILE A 99 2.01 -12.99 4.51
C ILE A 99 2.05 -11.55 5.03
N VAL A 100 1.00 -11.13 5.75
CA VAL A 100 0.90 -9.79 6.36
C VAL A 100 1.13 -8.68 5.33
N SER A 101 0.13 -8.43 4.49
CA SER A 101 0.22 -7.48 3.37
C SER A 101 -0.44 -6.15 3.70
N ILE A 102 0.34 -5.17 4.14
CA ILE A 102 -0.22 -3.90 4.64
C ILE A 102 -0.49 -2.89 3.52
N GLY A 103 0.48 -2.66 2.61
CA GLY A 103 0.29 -1.74 1.48
C GLY A 103 -0.71 -2.25 0.42
N TYR A 104 -0.93 -3.56 0.37
CA TYR A 104 -1.86 -4.23 -0.53
C TYR A 104 -2.79 -5.14 0.30
N SER A 105 -3.65 -4.52 1.11
CA SER A 105 -4.55 -5.20 2.06
C SER A 105 -5.88 -5.63 1.45
N GLY A 106 -6.16 -5.33 0.18
CA GLY A 106 -7.42 -5.65 -0.51
C GLY A 106 -7.94 -7.07 -0.24
N ARG A 107 -7.02 -8.04 -0.15
CA ARG A 107 -7.35 -9.44 0.16
C ARG A 107 -8.03 -9.66 1.51
N TYR A 108 -7.93 -8.76 2.48
CA TYR A 108 -8.49 -8.93 3.83
C TYR A 108 -9.88 -8.34 4.00
N PHE A 109 -10.29 -7.42 3.14
CA PHE A 109 -11.55 -6.69 3.32
C PHE A 109 -12.80 -7.51 3.05
N HIS A 110 -12.63 -8.75 2.59
CA HIS A 110 -13.72 -9.70 2.58
C HIS A 110 -14.14 -10.16 4.00
N PHE A 111 -13.23 -10.13 4.97
CA PHE A 111 -13.58 -10.41 6.36
C PHE A 111 -14.38 -9.24 6.96
N ASP A 112 -13.80 -8.04 6.89
CA ASP A 112 -14.44 -6.79 7.31
C ASP A 112 -13.82 -5.59 6.58
N PRO A 113 -14.56 -4.92 5.68
CA PRO A 113 -14.07 -3.76 4.95
C PRO A 113 -13.92 -2.51 5.83
N ASN A 114 -14.55 -2.47 7.00
CA ASN A 114 -14.42 -1.33 7.91
C ASN A 114 -13.00 -1.22 8.50
N LEU A 115 -12.21 -2.29 8.43
CA LEU A 115 -10.82 -2.32 8.90
C LEU A 115 -9.84 -1.67 7.92
N ALA A 116 -10.30 -1.12 6.80
CA ALA A 116 -9.47 -0.31 5.92
C ALA A 116 -9.00 0.97 6.64
N ALA A 117 -7.84 1.49 6.25
CA ALA A 117 -7.28 2.72 6.76
C ALA A 117 -8.18 3.90 6.38
N GLY A 118 -8.58 4.68 7.37
CA GLY A 118 -9.52 5.79 7.23
C GLY A 118 -8.82 7.13 7.15
N VAL A 119 -9.26 7.97 6.22
CA VAL A 119 -8.93 9.39 6.16
C VAL A 119 -10.09 10.21 6.75
N PRO A 120 -9.84 11.16 7.67
CA PRO A 120 -10.90 11.89 8.35
C PRO A 120 -11.57 12.91 7.45
N VAL A 121 -12.89 12.99 7.59
CA VAL A 121 -13.74 14.12 7.26
C VAL A 121 -14.13 14.78 8.57
N LYS A 122 -13.94 16.10 8.69
CA LYS A 122 -14.20 16.81 9.95
C LYS A 122 -15.20 17.93 9.73
N ASN A 123 -16.28 17.90 10.50
CA ASN A 123 -17.30 18.94 10.56
C ASN A 123 -17.79 19.36 9.16
N MET A 124 -18.03 18.37 8.29
CA MET A 124 -18.57 18.62 6.95
C MET A 124 -20.04 19.03 7.11
N PRO A 125 -20.45 20.19 6.57
CA PRO A 125 -21.85 20.62 6.62
C PRO A 125 -22.80 19.66 5.89
N PHE A 126 -23.89 19.30 6.55
CA PHE A 126 -25.05 18.61 5.98
C PHE A 126 -26.28 19.48 6.20
N ILE A 127 -27.27 19.33 5.33
CA ILE A 127 -28.58 19.96 5.46
C ILE A 127 -29.68 18.90 5.48
N VAL A 128 -30.63 19.08 6.39
CA VAL A 128 -31.81 18.21 6.52
C VAL A 128 -32.85 18.64 5.48
N SER A 129 -33.39 17.66 4.76
CA SER A 129 -34.53 17.81 3.85
C SER A 129 -35.53 16.70 4.13
N GLY A 130 -36.66 17.05 4.73
CA GLY A 130 -37.65 16.12 5.22
C GLY A 130 -37.09 15.22 6.32
N LYS A 131 -36.89 13.93 6.01
CA LYS A 131 -36.40 12.91 6.96
C LYS A 131 -34.98 12.44 6.67
N THR A 132 -34.25 13.13 5.81
CA THR A 132 -32.86 12.79 5.50
C THR A 132 -31.97 14.01 5.61
N ALA A 133 -30.72 13.80 6.03
CA ALA A 133 -29.67 14.80 5.89
C ALA A 133 -28.68 14.35 4.81
N VAL A 134 -28.38 15.27 3.91
CA VAL A 134 -27.43 15.10 2.81
C VAL A 134 -26.35 16.18 2.89
N PRO A 135 -25.18 16.00 2.26
CA PRO A 135 -24.15 17.02 2.28
C PRO A 135 -24.67 18.35 1.74
N ASP A 136 -24.29 19.46 2.36
CA ASP A 136 -24.74 20.79 1.93
C ASP A 136 -24.23 21.07 0.51
N PRO A 137 -25.10 21.22 -0.51
CA PRO A 137 -24.69 21.46 -1.89
C PRO A 137 -23.93 22.77 -2.06
N ALA A 138 -24.02 23.71 -1.11
CA ALA A 138 -23.23 24.95 -1.12
C ALA A 138 -21.71 24.71 -0.98
N LEU A 139 -21.28 23.49 -0.62
CA LEU A 139 -19.87 23.11 -0.58
C LEU A 139 -19.27 22.83 -1.97
N ALA A 140 -20.10 22.68 -3.01
CA ALA A 140 -19.63 22.38 -4.36
C ALA A 140 -18.66 23.46 -4.87
N LEU A 141 -17.62 23.03 -5.60
CA LEU A 141 -16.63 23.94 -6.17
C LEU A 141 -17.06 24.32 -7.59
N ASP A 142 -17.11 25.63 -7.86
CA ASP A 142 -17.60 26.15 -9.13
C ASP A 142 -16.63 25.84 -10.28
N ALA A 143 -17.04 24.93 -11.16
CA ALA A 143 -16.29 24.56 -12.35
C ALA A 143 -16.14 25.72 -13.36
N ALA A 144 -16.98 26.76 -13.29
CA ALA A 144 -16.85 27.94 -14.13
C ALA A 144 -15.59 28.77 -13.80
N GLN A 145 -14.87 28.46 -12.71
CA GLN A 145 -13.57 29.06 -12.39
C GLN A 145 -12.40 28.42 -13.12
N LEU A 146 -12.58 27.26 -13.76
CA LEU A 146 -11.53 26.58 -14.52
C LEU A 146 -11.06 27.44 -15.69
N ARG A 147 -9.74 27.54 -15.85
CA ARG A 147 -9.08 28.26 -16.95
C ARG A 147 -8.10 27.34 -17.64
N LYS A 148 -7.90 27.56 -18.93
CA LYS A 148 -6.92 26.81 -19.72
C LYS A 148 -5.51 27.27 -19.36
N GLU A 149 -4.68 26.30 -18.97
CA GLU A 149 -3.25 26.44 -18.68
C GLU A 149 -2.51 25.41 -19.55
N GLY A 150 -2.10 25.80 -20.77
CA GLY A 150 -1.51 24.86 -21.73
C GLY A 150 -2.51 23.78 -22.17
N SER A 151 -2.20 22.51 -21.92
CA SER A 151 -3.07 21.36 -22.20
C SER A 151 -4.00 21.01 -21.04
N THR A 152 -4.05 21.81 -19.97
CA THR A 152 -4.78 21.50 -18.74
C THR A 152 -5.87 22.54 -18.49
N LEU A 153 -7.02 22.13 -17.95
CA LEU A 153 -7.97 23.04 -17.29
C LEU A 153 -7.66 23.07 -15.80
N ALA A 154 -7.49 24.24 -15.20
CA ALA A 154 -7.13 24.36 -13.79
C ALA A 154 -7.78 25.55 -13.09
N ALA A 155 -7.95 25.42 -11.77
CA ALA A 155 -8.37 26.49 -10.88
C ALA A 155 -7.78 26.29 -9.48
N ARG A 156 -7.78 27.38 -8.70
CA ARG A 156 -7.50 27.35 -7.27
C ARG A 156 -8.80 27.60 -6.52
N TYR A 157 -9.06 26.78 -5.51
CA TYR A 157 -10.24 26.90 -4.67
C TYR A 157 -9.83 27.08 -3.22
N LYS A 158 -10.43 28.06 -2.54
CA LYS A 158 -10.48 28.07 -1.08
C LYS A 158 -11.43 26.98 -0.63
N VAL A 159 -10.98 26.14 0.28
CA VAL A 159 -11.71 24.96 0.74
C VAL A 159 -11.62 24.86 2.24
N ARG A 160 -12.56 24.10 2.83
CA ARG A 160 -12.46 23.70 4.24
C ARG A 160 -11.48 22.51 4.34
N PRO A 161 -10.56 22.51 5.30
CA PRO A 161 -9.80 21.31 5.63
C PRO A 161 -10.71 20.13 5.96
N PHE A 162 -10.25 18.92 5.64
CA PHE A 162 -10.92 17.64 5.91
C PHE A 162 -12.33 17.57 5.33
N THR A 163 -12.51 18.08 4.11
CA THR A 163 -13.76 17.98 3.34
C THR A 163 -13.57 16.99 2.21
N TYR A 164 -14.56 16.13 1.99
CA TYR A 164 -14.49 15.03 1.03
C TYR A 164 -15.36 15.33 -0.20
N TYR A 165 -14.74 15.22 -1.37
CA TYR A 165 -15.33 15.59 -2.65
C TYR A 165 -15.33 14.43 -3.63
N ARG A 166 -16.36 14.39 -4.47
CA ARG A 166 -16.46 13.56 -5.67
C ARG A 166 -16.41 14.45 -6.89
N VAL A 167 -15.67 14.00 -7.88
CA VAL A 167 -15.50 14.67 -9.18
C VAL A 167 -16.14 13.80 -10.23
N SER A 168 -16.96 14.38 -11.10
CA SER A 168 -17.40 13.74 -12.34
C SER A 168 -17.23 14.69 -13.52
N LEU A 169 -16.92 14.16 -14.69
CA LEU A 169 -16.84 14.91 -15.94
C LEU A 169 -17.08 13.98 -17.14
N GLU A 170 -17.33 14.59 -18.29
CA GLU A 170 -17.36 13.92 -19.60
C GLU A 170 -16.12 14.30 -20.41
N SER A 171 -15.65 13.39 -21.26
CA SER A 171 -14.55 13.64 -22.20
C SER A 171 -14.79 13.01 -23.57
N THR A 172 -14.35 13.68 -24.62
CA THR A 172 -14.49 13.17 -26.00
C THR A 172 -13.46 12.09 -26.36
N ALA A 173 -12.48 11.82 -25.50
CA ALA A 173 -11.47 10.79 -25.69
C ALA A 173 -11.17 10.03 -24.40
N GLU A 174 -10.69 8.80 -24.53
CA GLU A 174 -10.22 8.04 -23.38
C GLU A 174 -8.97 8.72 -22.79
N PRO A 175 -8.93 8.97 -21.46
CA PRO A 175 -7.76 9.56 -20.83
C PRO A 175 -6.51 8.69 -21.02
N GLY A 176 -5.37 9.32 -21.31
CA GLY A 176 -4.11 8.60 -21.46
C GLY A 176 -3.55 8.12 -20.12
N ASP A 177 -2.98 9.04 -19.35
CA ASP A 177 -2.50 8.78 -17.99
C ASP A 177 -3.63 9.03 -16.99
N ARG A 178 -4.25 7.94 -16.52
CA ARG A 178 -5.36 8.00 -15.54
C ARG A 178 -4.93 8.64 -14.22
N GLU A 179 -3.69 8.46 -13.77
CA GLU A 179 -3.21 9.06 -12.52
C GLU A 179 -3.14 10.58 -12.66
N ALA A 180 -2.56 11.07 -13.77
CA ALA A 180 -2.40 12.50 -14.01
C ALA A 180 -3.67 13.20 -14.56
N PHE A 181 -4.67 12.44 -15.02
CA PHE A 181 -5.85 13.00 -15.68
C PHE A 181 -6.63 13.97 -14.81
N ILE A 182 -6.90 13.63 -13.55
CA ILE A 182 -7.56 14.52 -12.57
C ILE A 182 -6.63 14.68 -11.36
N LYS A 183 -5.99 15.84 -11.27
CA LYS A 183 -4.97 16.12 -10.26
C LYS A 183 -5.40 17.23 -9.32
N VAL A 184 -5.47 16.88 -8.03
CA VAL A 184 -5.75 17.80 -6.93
C VAL A 184 -4.54 17.86 -6.01
N THR A 185 -4.01 19.06 -5.81
CA THR A 185 -2.87 19.27 -4.92
C THR A 185 -3.14 20.39 -3.91
N SER A 186 -2.52 20.28 -2.73
CA SER A 186 -2.55 21.28 -1.67
C SER A 186 -1.12 21.58 -1.20
N SER A 187 -0.97 22.48 -0.21
CA SER A 187 0.34 22.86 0.36
C SER A 187 1.34 23.32 -0.71
N GLY A 188 0.89 24.17 -1.65
CA GLY A 188 1.74 24.67 -2.74
C GLY A 188 2.22 23.57 -3.71
N GLY A 189 1.45 22.49 -3.86
CA GLY A 189 1.77 21.37 -4.75
C GLY A 189 2.55 20.23 -4.07
N LYS A 190 2.97 20.40 -2.81
CA LYS A 190 3.75 19.39 -2.06
C LYS A 190 2.91 18.18 -1.62
N ARG A 191 1.59 18.34 -1.54
CA ARG A 191 0.63 17.28 -1.23
C ARG A 191 -0.23 17.02 -2.45
N TRP A 192 -0.30 15.76 -2.88
CA TRP A 192 -1.23 15.32 -3.91
C TRP A 192 -2.38 14.56 -3.25
N ASN A 193 -3.56 15.17 -3.28
CA ASN A 193 -4.78 14.73 -2.60
C ASN A 193 -5.56 13.66 -3.40
N SER A 194 -5.64 13.77 -4.73
CA SER A 194 -6.34 12.80 -5.58
C SER A 194 -5.42 11.65 -5.99
N ARG A 195 -5.38 10.58 -5.19
CA ARG A 195 -4.55 9.39 -5.48
C ARG A 195 -5.31 8.21 -6.05
N THR A 196 -6.64 8.28 -6.07
CA THR A 196 -7.50 7.25 -6.67
C THR A 196 -7.58 7.48 -8.17
N ASN A 197 -7.26 6.46 -8.96
CA ASN A 197 -7.40 6.57 -10.41
C ASN A 197 -8.88 6.72 -10.75
N PRO A 198 -9.24 7.61 -11.70
CA PRO A 198 -10.62 7.79 -12.10
C PRO A 198 -11.19 6.52 -12.71
N VAL A 199 -12.41 6.18 -12.33
CA VAL A 199 -13.23 5.17 -13.01
C VAL A 199 -13.67 5.78 -14.34
N ILE A 200 -13.28 5.16 -15.45
CA ILE A 200 -13.61 5.61 -16.81
C ILE A 200 -14.64 4.65 -17.39
N LYS A 201 -15.76 5.19 -17.86
CA LYS A 201 -16.82 4.45 -18.56
C LYS A 201 -17.07 5.09 -19.92
N LYS A 202 -17.13 4.27 -20.97
CA LYS A 202 -17.48 4.73 -22.31
C LYS A 202 -19.01 4.80 -22.43
N ASN A 203 -19.51 5.94 -22.90
CA ASN A 203 -20.91 6.19 -23.17
C ASN A 203 -21.31 5.65 -24.56
N GLU A 204 -22.61 5.52 -24.82
CA GLU A 204 -23.14 5.00 -26.09
C GLU A 204 -22.79 5.89 -27.29
N ASP A 205 -22.68 7.21 -27.08
CA ASP A 205 -22.29 8.20 -28.08
C ASP A 205 -20.77 8.23 -28.36
N GLY A 206 -20.00 7.37 -27.68
CA GLY A 206 -18.55 7.27 -27.83
C GLY A 206 -17.73 8.21 -26.94
N THR A 207 -18.36 9.08 -26.16
CA THR A 207 -17.70 9.88 -25.12
C THR A 207 -17.36 9.03 -23.90
N TYR A 208 -16.64 9.60 -22.93
CA TYR A 208 -16.16 8.91 -21.74
C TYR A 208 -16.53 9.70 -20.49
N ARG A 209 -17.22 9.06 -19.57
CA ARG A 209 -17.48 9.57 -18.23
C ARG A 209 -16.34 9.17 -17.30
N ALA A 210 -15.80 10.13 -16.55
CA ALA A 210 -14.78 9.91 -15.54
C ALA A 210 -15.29 10.30 -14.15
N ILE A 211 -15.04 9.44 -13.16
CA ILE A 211 -15.38 9.70 -11.76
C ILE A 211 -14.17 9.44 -10.87
N THR A 212 -13.83 10.37 -9.98
CA THR A 212 -12.83 10.19 -8.93
C THR A 212 -13.26 10.90 -7.64
N VAL A 213 -12.46 10.75 -6.58
CA VAL A 213 -12.70 11.35 -5.27
C VAL A 213 -11.41 11.96 -4.72
N PHE A 214 -11.53 12.94 -3.83
CA PHE A 214 -10.40 13.46 -3.06
C PHE A 214 -10.86 14.05 -1.72
N ASN A 215 -9.96 14.00 -0.73
CA ASN A 215 -10.13 14.71 0.53
C ASN A 215 -9.18 15.92 0.54
N THR A 216 -9.64 17.08 1.01
CA THR A 216 -8.79 18.29 1.11
C THR A 216 -7.66 18.14 2.12
N LEU A 217 -7.74 17.13 3.00
CA LEU A 217 -6.80 16.88 4.10
C LEU A 217 -6.63 18.15 4.94
N GLU A 218 -5.42 18.51 5.30
CA GLU A 218 -5.14 19.72 6.08
C GLU A 218 -5.18 21.01 5.23
N GLY A 219 -5.42 20.91 3.92
CA GLY A 219 -5.41 22.06 3.01
C GLY A 219 -6.64 22.96 3.16
N ASP A 220 -6.40 24.26 3.21
CA ASP A 220 -7.39 25.35 3.13
C ASP A 220 -7.47 25.98 1.73
N GLU A 221 -6.55 25.59 0.85
CA GLU A 221 -6.55 25.86 -0.57
C GLU A 221 -6.09 24.62 -1.33
N ILE A 222 -6.75 24.35 -2.46
CA ILE A 222 -6.32 23.34 -3.42
C ILE A 222 -6.10 23.96 -4.80
N ARG A 223 -5.20 23.37 -5.57
CA ARG A 223 -5.19 23.47 -7.03
C ARG A 223 -5.83 22.21 -7.60
N PHE A 224 -6.93 22.38 -8.30
CA PHE A 224 -7.60 21.34 -9.07
C PHE A 224 -7.21 21.48 -10.54
N SER A 225 -6.98 20.36 -11.22
CA SER A 225 -6.65 20.36 -12.65
C SER A 225 -7.07 19.09 -13.36
N ILE A 226 -7.41 19.25 -14.65
CA ILE A 226 -7.79 18.16 -15.56
C ILE A 226 -6.88 18.23 -16.79
N ASP A 227 -6.23 17.13 -17.16
CA ASP A 227 -5.51 17.04 -18.44
C ASP A 227 -6.49 16.92 -19.60
N CYS A 228 -6.39 17.84 -20.57
CA CYS A 228 -7.22 17.89 -21.77
C CYS A 228 -6.38 17.65 -23.03
N SER A 229 -5.20 17.01 -22.91
CA SER A 229 -4.29 16.77 -24.03
C SER A 229 -4.84 15.80 -25.08
N LYS A 230 -5.77 14.92 -24.69
CA LYS A 230 -6.34 13.86 -25.55
C LYS A 230 -7.72 14.18 -26.11
N GLY A 231 -8.48 15.04 -25.44
CA GLY A 231 -9.86 15.33 -25.81
C GLY A 231 -10.40 16.54 -25.06
N GLU A 232 -11.55 17.01 -25.53
CA GLU A 232 -12.31 18.05 -24.85
C GLU A 232 -12.96 17.48 -23.59
N VAL A 233 -13.19 18.34 -22.61
CA VAL A 233 -13.80 17.99 -21.32
C VAL A 233 -15.01 18.90 -21.08
N SER A 234 -16.13 18.31 -20.68
CA SER A 234 -17.37 19.01 -20.35
C SER A 234 -17.97 18.48 -19.04
N ASP A 235 -19.05 19.12 -18.59
CA ASP A 235 -19.89 18.67 -17.46
C ASP A 235 -19.12 18.38 -16.18
N VAL A 236 -18.06 19.17 -15.93
CA VAL A 236 -17.25 19.05 -14.73
C VAL A 236 -18.08 19.42 -13.51
N LYS A 237 -18.21 18.47 -12.59
CA LYS A 237 -18.84 18.64 -11.27
C LYS A 237 -17.84 18.29 -10.19
N ILE A 238 -17.74 19.15 -9.19
CA ILE A 238 -16.90 18.95 -8.01
C ILE A 238 -17.80 19.15 -6.79
N GLU A 239 -18.36 18.05 -6.29
CA GLU A 239 -19.46 18.06 -5.32
C GLU A 239 -19.03 17.39 -4.02
N PRO A 240 -19.59 17.77 -2.86
CA PRO A 240 -19.33 17.05 -1.62
C PRO A 240 -19.74 15.57 -1.76
N ALA A 241 -18.82 14.66 -1.48
CA ALA A 241 -19.03 13.22 -1.67
C ALA A 241 -19.98 12.61 -0.61
N GLY A 242 -20.23 13.33 0.48
CA GLY A 242 -21.01 12.81 1.60
C GLY A 242 -20.36 11.61 2.26
N LEU A 243 -21.20 10.68 2.72
CA LEU A 243 -20.80 9.48 3.44
C LEU A 243 -20.34 8.34 2.51
N LEU A 244 -19.92 8.67 1.28
CA LEU A 244 -19.35 7.71 0.33
C LEU A 244 -18.15 7.00 0.97
N LEU A 245 -18.11 5.68 0.93
CA LEU A 245 -17.06 4.85 1.53
C LEU A 245 -16.84 5.12 3.03
N VAL A 246 -17.88 5.52 3.78
CA VAL A 246 -17.79 5.71 5.23
C VAL A 246 -17.39 4.40 5.92
N LEU A 247 -16.38 4.48 6.79
CA LEU A 247 -15.91 3.37 7.62
C LEU A 247 -16.54 3.44 9.01
N ARG A 248 -16.90 2.28 9.56
CA ARG A 248 -17.60 2.14 10.85
C ARG A 248 -16.77 1.31 11.83
N ARG A 249 -16.07 1.98 12.76
CA ARG A 249 -15.38 1.33 13.89
C ARG A 249 -15.51 2.17 15.15
N ALA A 250 -15.41 1.53 16.31
CA ALA A 250 -15.43 2.23 17.60
C ALA A 250 -14.29 3.27 17.73
N LEU A 251 -13.13 2.98 17.14
CA LEU A 251 -11.95 3.85 17.17
C LEU A 251 -12.12 5.12 16.32
N ILE A 252 -12.97 5.09 15.30
CA ILE A 252 -13.20 6.19 14.33
C ILE A 252 -14.71 6.45 14.18
N PRO A 253 -15.38 6.98 15.22
CA PRO A 253 -16.84 7.09 15.24
C PRO A 253 -17.37 8.10 14.21
N LEU A 254 -18.60 7.89 13.73
CA LEU A 254 -19.36 8.97 13.10
C LEU A 254 -19.94 9.86 14.19
N THR A 255 -19.74 11.17 14.06
CA THR A 255 -20.35 12.16 14.95
C THR A 255 -21.21 13.11 14.13
N VAL A 256 -22.44 13.36 14.61
CA VAL A 256 -23.38 14.31 14.02
C VAL A 256 -23.71 15.35 15.09
N THR A 257 -23.44 16.62 14.83
CA THR A 257 -23.73 17.70 15.78
C THR A 257 -24.59 18.79 15.15
N SER A 258 -25.16 19.67 15.98
CA SER A 258 -25.72 20.95 15.53
C SER A 258 -24.67 21.80 14.81
N GLU A 259 -25.11 22.78 14.02
CA GLU A 259 -24.24 23.73 13.31
C GLU A 259 -23.25 24.46 14.24
N ASP A 260 -23.65 24.75 15.48
CA ASP A 260 -22.80 25.37 16.49
C ASP A 260 -21.94 24.38 17.29
N GLY A 261 -22.05 23.08 17.00
CA GLY A 261 -21.30 22.00 17.65
C GLY A 261 -21.70 21.70 19.09
N LYS A 262 -22.75 22.35 19.64
CA LYS A 262 -23.12 22.21 21.06
C LYS A 262 -24.00 20.99 21.36
N THR A 263 -24.81 20.56 20.39
CA THR A 263 -25.68 19.40 20.55
C THR A 263 -25.08 18.23 19.78
N LEU A 264 -24.78 17.14 20.47
CA LEU A 264 -24.42 15.86 19.86
C LEU A 264 -25.71 15.05 19.65
N TYR A 265 -25.96 14.64 18.41
CA TYR A 265 -27.07 13.76 18.05
C TYR A 265 -26.64 12.30 18.13
N GLU A 266 -27.55 11.45 18.58
CA GLU A 266 -27.28 10.06 18.89
C GLU A 266 -27.80 9.11 17.79
N GLU A 267 -26.93 8.23 17.29
CA GLU A 267 -27.32 7.16 16.36
C GLU A 267 -28.25 6.16 17.06
N GLY A 268 -29.32 5.74 16.38
CA GLY A 268 -30.40 4.93 16.94
C GLY A 268 -31.51 5.74 17.61
N LYS A 269 -31.23 6.99 18.04
CA LYS A 269 -32.21 7.88 18.67
C LYS A 269 -32.63 9.03 17.76
N ASP A 270 -31.69 9.83 17.28
CA ASP A 270 -31.96 11.00 16.43
C ASP A 270 -31.89 10.64 14.94
N PHE A 271 -31.02 9.70 14.59
CA PHE A 271 -30.89 9.19 13.23
C PHE A 271 -30.62 7.69 13.24
N LYS A 272 -30.96 6.99 12.16
CA LYS A 272 -30.76 5.54 12.02
C LYS A 272 -29.28 5.21 11.83
N ALA A 273 -28.93 3.94 12.06
CA ALA A 273 -27.58 3.45 11.79
C ALA A 273 -27.14 3.74 10.34
N VAL A 274 -25.94 4.30 10.19
CA VAL A 274 -25.38 4.66 8.89
C VAL A 274 -24.36 3.61 8.44
N ALA A 275 -24.54 3.11 7.21
CA ALA A 275 -23.58 2.24 6.55
C ALA A 275 -23.59 2.50 5.04
N ASP A 276 -22.43 2.35 4.38
CA ASP A 276 -22.36 2.37 2.93
C ASP A 276 -22.60 0.96 2.36
N ALA A 277 -23.73 0.78 1.68
CA ALA A 277 -24.25 -0.53 1.31
C ALA A 277 -23.29 -1.36 0.42
N PRO A 278 -22.58 -0.79 -0.57
CA PRO A 278 -21.64 -1.55 -1.39
C PRO A 278 -20.49 -2.19 -0.61
N LEU A 279 -20.09 -1.61 0.53
CA LEU A 279 -19.08 -2.23 1.40
C LEU A 279 -19.59 -3.52 2.04
N GLN A 280 -20.90 -3.74 2.09
CA GLN A 280 -21.52 -4.90 2.75
C GLN A 280 -21.91 -6.02 1.77
N ILE A 281 -21.75 -5.83 0.45
CA ILE A 281 -22.16 -6.81 -0.57
C ILE A 281 -21.27 -8.06 -0.54
N ARG A 282 -21.89 -9.25 -0.61
CA ARG A 282 -21.24 -10.58 -0.70
C ARG A 282 -21.45 -11.16 -2.12
N PRO A 283 -20.59 -12.05 -2.69
CA PRO A 283 -19.51 -12.83 -2.06
C PRO A 283 -18.11 -12.18 -2.11
N PHE A 284 -17.97 -10.97 -2.70
CA PHE A 284 -16.73 -10.19 -2.68
C PHE A 284 -16.86 -8.89 -1.87
N PRO A 285 -17.10 -9.00 -0.55
CA PRO A 285 -16.99 -7.88 0.37
C PRO A 285 -15.59 -7.30 0.29
N GLY A 286 -15.45 -5.98 0.40
CA GLY A 286 -14.16 -5.30 0.28
C GLY A 286 -13.87 -4.65 -1.08
N ASP A 287 -14.84 -4.58 -1.98
CA ASP A 287 -14.80 -3.61 -3.06
C ASP A 287 -15.15 -2.21 -2.54
N PHE A 288 -14.45 -1.19 -3.04
CA PHE A 288 -14.66 0.21 -2.67
C PHE A 288 -15.06 1.04 -3.91
N PRO A 289 -16.25 0.78 -4.51
CA PRO A 289 -16.70 1.53 -5.66
C PRO A 289 -16.89 3.00 -5.29
N ILE A 290 -16.53 3.91 -6.19
CA ILE A 290 -16.74 5.36 -6.02
C ILE A 290 -17.87 5.90 -6.90
N ASP A 291 -18.39 5.05 -7.78
CA ASP A 291 -19.48 5.35 -8.71
C ASP A 291 -20.79 4.70 -8.23
N HIS A 292 -21.25 5.14 -7.05
CA HIS A 292 -22.56 4.82 -6.51
C HIS A 292 -23.11 6.01 -5.72
N GLN A 293 -24.37 5.94 -5.31
CA GLN A 293 -24.97 6.99 -4.49
C GLN A 293 -24.50 6.86 -3.04
N PRO A 294 -23.95 7.93 -2.43
CA PRO A 294 -23.56 7.90 -1.02
C PRO A 294 -24.79 7.70 -0.12
N PRO A 295 -24.64 7.03 1.03
CA PRO A 295 -25.72 6.94 1.99
C PRO A 295 -26.07 8.32 2.56
N ALA A 296 -27.36 8.55 2.79
CA ALA A 296 -27.87 9.70 3.53
C ALA A 296 -27.99 9.36 5.03
N ILE A 297 -28.02 10.39 5.88
CA ILE A 297 -28.39 10.21 7.28
C ILE A 297 -29.91 10.20 7.35
N GLU A 298 -30.53 9.06 7.66
CA GLU A 298 -31.98 8.97 7.84
C GLU A 298 -32.38 9.31 9.27
N LEU A 299 -33.31 10.23 9.46
CA LEU A 299 -33.83 10.58 10.78
C LEU A 299 -34.78 9.49 11.30
N THR A 300 -34.82 9.32 12.62
CA THR A 300 -35.82 8.47 13.29
C THR A 300 -37.17 9.19 13.37
N GLY A 301 -38.22 8.49 13.83
CA GLY A 301 -39.53 9.11 14.07
C GLY A 301 -39.54 10.11 15.22
N ASP A 302 -38.69 9.90 16.22
CA ASP A 302 -38.60 10.69 17.46
C ASP A 302 -37.38 11.63 17.47
N SER A 303 -36.84 11.93 16.28
CA SER A 303 -35.63 12.73 16.14
C SER A 303 -35.80 14.14 16.70
N SER A 304 -34.78 14.62 17.41
CA SER A 304 -34.71 16.02 17.82
C SER A 304 -34.14 16.94 16.72
N ILE A 305 -33.74 16.38 15.58
CA ILE A 305 -33.24 17.11 14.42
C ILE A 305 -34.43 17.64 13.61
N ALA A 306 -34.46 18.95 13.35
CA ALA A 306 -35.53 19.59 12.60
C ALA A 306 -35.29 19.60 11.08
N ASP A 307 -36.37 19.68 10.31
CA ASP A 307 -36.29 19.93 8.86
C ASP A 307 -35.61 21.27 8.55
N GLY A 308 -34.81 21.31 7.48
CA GLY A 308 -33.98 22.47 7.12
C GLY A 308 -32.79 22.74 8.04
N GLN A 309 -32.62 21.96 9.13
CA GLN A 309 -31.52 22.15 10.06
C GLN A 309 -30.17 21.82 9.41
N LYS A 310 -29.15 22.63 9.73
CA LYS A 310 -27.76 22.33 9.39
C LYS A 310 -27.08 21.50 10.47
N LEU A 311 -26.30 20.53 10.02
CA LEU A 311 -25.55 19.59 10.86
C LEU A 311 -24.07 19.66 10.50
N LEU A 312 -23.21 19.37 11.47
CA LEU A 312 -21.80 19.09 11.23
C LEU A 312 -21.56 17.60 11.39
N VAL A 313 -21.01 16.97 10.35
CA VAL A 313 -20.79 15.53 10.31
C VAL A 313 -19.28 15.26 10.21
N SER A 314 -18.74 14.49 11.16
CA SER A 314 -17.36 14.00 11.13
C SER A 314 -17.34 12.48 11.08
N PHE A 315 -16.48 11.93 10.24
CA PHE A 315 -16.35 10.49 10.00
C PHE A 315 -15.00 10.19 9.34
N TRP A 316 -14.75 8.92 9.04
CA TRP A 316 -13.58 8.50 8.28
C TRP A 316 -14.06 7.74 7.04
N HIS A 317 -13.36 7.94 5.93
CA HIS A 317 -13.65 7.25 4.69
C HIS A 317 -12.42 6.50 4.18
N HIS A 318 -12.66 5.43 3.44
CA HIS A 318 -11.60 4.73 2.74
C HIS A 318 -11.06 5.56 1.56
N VAL A 319 -9.76 5.39 1.26
CA VAL A 319 -9.13 5.89 0.02
C VAL A 319 -8.28 4.80 -0.60
N ARG A 320 -8.61 4.46 -1.85
CA ARG A 320 -7.80 3.59 -2.69
C ARG A 320 -6.68 4.38 -3.34
N ILE A 321 -5.47 3.85 -3.32
CA ILE A 321 -4.38 4.38 -4.14
C ILE A 321 -4.39 3.64 -5.48
N TYR A 322 -4.34 4.41 -6.57
CA TYR A 322 -4.41 3.89 -7.94
C TYR A 322 -5.66 3.03 -8.16
N ASP A 323 -5.47 1.80 -8.61
CA ASP A 323 -6.55 0.88 -8.97
C ASP A 323 -6.74 -0.27 -7.97
N ASP A 324 -5.76 -0.55 -7.11
CA ASP A 324 -5.69 -1.82 -6.35
C ASP A 324 -5.07 -1.73 -4.95
N GLN A 325 -4.60 -0.56 -4.52
CA GLN A 325 -3.96 -0.42 -3.21
C GLN A 325 -4.94 0.11 -2.17
N ASP A 326 -5.59 -0.84 -1.53
CA ASP A 326 -6.37 -0.63 -0.33
C ASP A 326 -5.51 -0.99 0.87
N LEU A 327 -5.41 -0.10 1.85
CA LEU A 327 -4.56 -0.27 3.03
C LEU A 327 -5.40 -0.60 4.25
N MET A 328 -4.92 -1.52 5.09
CA MET A 328 -5.55 -1.85 6.36
C MET A 328 -5.12 -0.85 7.44
N SER A 329 -5.99 -0.61 8.42
CA SER A 329 -5.62 0.09 9.64
C SER A 329 -4.46 -0.63 10.34
N MET A 330 -3.46 0.13 10.79
CA MET A 330 -2.42 -0.39 11.69
C MET A 330 -2.72 -0.08 13.17
N GLU A 331 -3.82 0.63 13.44
CA GLU A 331 -4.18 1.13 14.78
C GLU A 331 -5.34 0.34 15.40
N ASP A 332 -6.30 -0.12 14.60
CA ASP A 332 -7.44 -0.88 15.12
C ASP A 332 -7.00 -2.30 15.55
N PRO A 333 -7.18 -2.68 16.82
CA PRO A 333 -6.77 -3.99 17.31
C PRO A 333 -7.47 -5.17 16.63
N ALA A 334 -8.65 -4.98 16.00
CA ALA A 334 -9.38 -6.04 15.32
C ALA A 334 -8.65 -6.56 14.08
N THR A 335 -7.77 -5.76 13.47
CA THR A 335 -6.92 -6.18 12.34
C THR A 335 -6.04 -7.36 12.69
N TRP A 336 -5.54 -7.40 13.93
CA TRP A 336 -4.73 -8.49 14.44
C TRP A 336 -5.46 -9.83 14.48
N LYS A 337 -6.79 -9.85 14.59
CA LYS A 337 -7.56 -11.10 14.51
C LYS A 337 -7.45 -11.74 13.12
N ILE A 338 -7.48 -10.92 12.07
CA ILE A 338 -7.32 -11.37 10.68
C ILE A 338 -5.87 -11.81 10.44
N LEU A 339 -4.92 -10.97 10.84
CA LEU A 339 -3.50 -11.23 10.63
C LEU A 339 -3.02 -12.48 11.39
N GLU A 340 -3.43 -12.67 12.65
CA GLU A 340 -3.08 -13.87 13.43
C GLU A 340 -3.64 -15.14 12.80
N ARG A 341 -4.89 -15.09 12.30
CA ARG A 341 -5.48 -16.22 11.59
C ARG A 341 -4.74 -16.52 10.28
N GLU A 342 -4.40 -15.51 9.48
CA GLU A 342 -3.60 -15.72 8.27
C GLU A 342 -2.23 -16.35 8.58
N ILE A 343 -1.51 -15.79 9.56
CA ILE A 343 -0.18 -16.27 9.95
C ILE A 343 -0.29 -17.73 10.40
N THR A 344 -1.22 -18.03 11.31
CA THR A 344 -1.39 -19.37 11.89
C THR A 344 -1.71 -20.40 10.81
N GLU A 345 -2.69 -20.13 9.95
CA GLU A 345 -3.09 -21.08 8.90
C GLU A 345 -2.01 -21.20 7.80
N THR A 346 -1.31 -20.12 7.46
CA THR A 346 -0.21 -20.18 6.48
C THR A 346 0.96 -20.98 7.01
N VAL A 347 1.38 -20.77 8.27
CA VAL A 347 2.48 -21.54 8.87
C VAL A 347 2.11 -23.03 8.96
N LYS A 348 0.86 -23.33 9.32
CA LYS A 348 0.35 -24.71 9.37
C LYS A 348 0.35 -25.38 8.00
N LEU A 349 -0.10 -24.67 6.97
CA LEU A 349 -0.21 -25.23 5.62
C LEU A 349 1.14 -25.24 4.86
N TRP A 350 2.03 -24.28 5.14
CA TRP A 350 3.41 -24.19 4.62
C TRP A 350 4.42 -24.10 5.77
N PRO A 351 4.79 -25.23 6.40
CA PRO A 351 5.89 -25.27 7.36
C PRO A 351 7.23 -25.13 6.63
N THR A 352 7.59 -23.90 6.24
CA THR A 352 8.78 -23.58 5.45
C THR A 352 9.87 -22.96 6.33
N GLU A 353 11.07 -22.83 5.75
CA GLU A 353 12.22 -22.21 6.42
C GLU A 353 12.12 -20.69 6.56
N GLY A 354 11.16 -20.05 5.88
CA GLY A 354 10.99 -18.61 5.98
C GLY A 354 9.69 -18.08 5.38
N TYR A 355 9.36 -16.86 5.80
CA TYR A 355 8.14 -16.14 5.42
C TYR A 355 8.48 -14.68 5.10
N MET A 356 7.83 -14.16 4.07
CA MET A 356 7.93 -12.76 3.68
C MET A 356 6.81 -11.97 4.33
N LEU A 357 7.17 -10.99 5.16
CA LEU A 357 6.25 -9.99 5.70
C LEU A 357 6.12 -8.85 4.67
N ASN A 358 4.94 -8.71 4.09
CA ASN A 358 4.73 -7.82 2.93
C ASN A 358 4.41 -6.38 3.37
N TYR A 359 5.45 -5.68 3.85
CA TYR A 359 5.43 -4.26 4.22
C TYR A 359 6.11 -3.42 3.15
N ASP A 360 5.46 -3.30 2.00
CA ASP A 360 5.80 -2.40 0.90
C ASP A 360 4.75 -1.30 0.74
N GLU A 361 5.18 -0.14 0.26
CA GLU A 361 4.32 0.88 -0.32
C GLU A 361 3.09 1.30 0.52
N ILE A 362 3.30 1.54 1.82
CA ILE A 362 2.22 1.95 2.73
C ILE A 362 1.90 3.43 2.52
N ARG A 363 0.99 3.72 1.59
CA ARG A 363 0.69 5.06 1.05
C ARG A 363 -0.43 5.84 1.76
N VAL A 364 -1.14 5.22 2.71
CA VAL A 364 -2.19 5.84 3.56
C VAL A 364 -1.97 5.40 5.00
N ALA A 365 -1.78 6.35 5.93
CA ALA A 365 -1.49 6.04 7.34
C ALA A 365 -1.49 7.29 8.24
N GLY A 366 -1.57 7.07 9.56
CA GLY A 366 -1.33 8.10 10.59
C GLY A 366 -2.50 9.05 10.86
N TRP A 367 -3.67 8.77 10.31
CA TRP A 367 -4.87 9.60 10.48
C TRP A 367 -5.80 9.17 11.60
N GLU A 368 -5.70 7.91 12.00
CA GLU A 368 -6.58 7.29 12.99
C GLU A 368 -6.04 7.57 14.40
N PRO A 369 -6.92 7.72 15.41
CA PRO A 369 -6.46 7.78 16.79
C PRO A 369 -5.92 6.41 17.21
N ARG A 370 -5.03 6.42 18.21
CA ARG A 370 -4.56 5.19 18.83
C ARG A 370 -5.52 4.73 19.93
N PRO A 371 -5.76 3.42 20.09
CA PRO A 371 -6.56 2.90 21.19
C PRO A 371 -6.04 3.30 22.59
N ASP A 372 -4.71 3.45 22.72
CA ASP A 372 -4.03 3.84 23.95
C ASP A 372 -3.84 5.37 24.10
N GLY A 373 -4.33 6.16 23.15
CA GLY A 373 -4.24 7.62 23.14
C GLY A 373 -2.84 8.19 22.93
N ARG A 374 -1.80 7.35 22.73
CA ARG A 374 -0.44 7.85 22.48
C ARG A 374 -0.37 8.59 21.14
N LYS A 375 0.46 9.63 21.10
CA LYS A 375 0.85 10.31 19.85
C LYS A 375 2.24 9.81 19.45
N ILE A 376 2.32 9.08 18.35
CA ILE A 376 3.58 8.60 17.78
C ILE A 376 3.65 8.97 16.30
N THR A 377 4.85 8.99 15.74
CA THR A 377 5.03 9.21 14.30
C THR A 377 4.58 7.99 13.49
N PRO A 378 4.25 8.14 12.18
CA PRO A 378 3.99 6.97 11.34
C PRO A 378 5.18 5.99 11.30
N GLY A 379 6.42 6.48 11.30
CA GLY A 379 7.61 5.63 11.43
C GLY A 379 7.59 4.77 12.70
N GLN A 380 7.29 5.36 13.87
CA GLN A 380 7.15 4.62 15.14
C GLN A 380 5.98 3.63 15.11
N MET A 381 4.85 4.02 14.52
CA MET A 381 3.68 3.13 14.34
C MET A 381 4.04 1.90 13.51
N LEU A 382 4.70 2.10 12.35
CA LEU A 382 5.16 1.00 11.51
C LEU A 382 6.20 0.14 12.23
N ALA A 383 7.11 0.74 12.99
CA ALA A 383 8.10 0.01 13.77
C ALA A 383 7.45 -0.90 14.82
N GLU A 384 6.46 -0.40 15.58
CA GLU A 384 5.70 -1.20 16.55
C GLU A 384 4.89 -2.32 15.87
N HIS A 385 4.19 -1.99 14.78
CA HIS A 385 3.36 -2.95 14.04
C HIS A 385 4.20 -4.08 13.44
N PHE A 386 5.35 -3.75 12.85
CA PHE A 386 6.26 -4.74 12.24
C PHE A 386 6.84 -5.70 13.28
N ARG A 387 7.33 -5.20 14.43
CA ARG A 387 7.83 -6.06 15.53
C ARG A 387 6.77 -7.07 15.97
N LYS A 388 5.54 -6.60 16.19
CA LYS A 388 4.43 -7.47 16.59
C LYS A 388 4.13 -8.56 15.54
N ALA A 389 4.21 -8.23 14.26
CA ALA A 389 4.07 -9.23 13.20
C ALA A 389 5.21 -10.25 13.21
N CYS A 390 6.46 -9.81 13.41
CA CYS A 390 7.59 -10.71 13.56
C CYS A 390 7.42 -11.68 14.74
N ASP A 391 7.09 -11.15 15.92
CA ASP A 391 6.89 -11.94 17.14
C ASP A 391 5.79 -12.99 16.96
N LEU A 392 4.71 -12.62 16.28
CA LEU A 392 3.60 -13.51 16.02
C LEU A 392 3.98 -14.64 15.06
N VAL A 393 4.73 -14.36 13.98
CA VAL A 393 5.24 -15.44 13.12
C VAL A 393 6.21 -16.34 13.89
N LYS A 394 7.12 -15.77 14.67
CA LYS A 394 8.10 -16.53 15.46
C LYS A 394 7.45 -17.39 16.54
N LYS A 395 6.31 -16.98 17.11
CA LYS A 395 5.50 -17.81 18.02
C LYS A 395 5.10 -19.15 17.37
N HIS A 396 4.73 -19.13 16.09
CA HIS A 396 4.29 -20.33 15.35
C HIS A 396 5.43 -21.03 14.57
N ALA A 397 6.48 -20.29 14.21
CA ALA A 397 7.66 -20.80 13.50
C ALA A 397 8.96 -20.20 14.07
N PRO A 398 9.43 -20.64 15.25
CA PRO A 398 10.54 -19.98 15.96
C PRO A 398 11.86 -19.92 15.20
N LYS A 399 12.10 -20.90 14.32
CA LYS A 399 13.33 -21.02 13.53
C LYS A 399 13.21 -20.39 12.13
N ALA A 400 12.02 -19.89 11.75
CA ALA A 400 11.83 -19.33 10.42
C ALA A 400 12.65 -18.06 10.23
N ARG A 401 13.25 -17.91 9.05
CA ARG A 401 13.82 -16.64 8.60
C ARG A 401 12.69 -15.73 8.14
N LEU A 402 12.71 -14.48 8.60
CA LEU A 402 11.75 -13.47 8.19
C LEU A 402 12.37 -12.56 7.14
N TYR A 403 11.57 -12.21 6.15
CA TYR A 403 11.95 -11.30 5.07
C TYR A 403 10.99 -10.10 5.04
N THR A 404 11.46 -8.93 4.59
CA THR A 404 10.59 -7.77 4.30
C THR A 404 11.19 -6.94 3.17
N TRP A 405 10.35 -6.17 2.47
CA TRP A 405 10.81 -5.21 1.47
C TRP A 405 11.57 -4.05 2.12
N SER A 406 12.54 -3.48 1.40
CA SER A 406 13.39 -2.42 1.95
C SER A 406 12.74 -1.04 2.02
N ASP A 407 11.77 -0.75 1.16
CA ASP A 407 11.33 0.61 0.85
C ASP A 407 10.77 1.36 2.05
N MET A 408 9.98 0.65 2.85
CA MET A 408 9.35 1.20 4.04
C MET A 408 10.29 1.28 5.25
N PHE A 409 11.56 0.87 5.12
CA PHE A 409 12.55 0.80 6.19
C PHE A 409 13.92 1.36 5.83
N THR A 410 14.01 2.25 4.84
CA THR A 410 15.27 2.96 4.54
C THR A 410 15.04 4.44 4.20
N PRO A 411 15.86 5.36 4.76
CA PRO A 411 15.81 6.78 4.41
C PRO A 411 16.26 7.05 2.97
N HIS A 412 16.91 6.06 2.35
CA HIS A 412 17.27 6.13 0.94
C HIS A 412 16.08 5.87 0.01
N HIS A 413 14.90 5.50 0.53
CA HIS A 413 13.67 5.30 -0.24
C HIS A 413 12.44 5.96 0.42
N ASN A 414 11.45 5.20 0.92
CA ASN A 414 10.18 5.74 1.43
C ASN A 414 10.25 6.14 2.91
N ALA A 415 11.13 5.52 3.70
CA ALA A 415 11.35 5.82 5.13
C ALA A 415 12.19 7.08 5.36
N ARG A 416 11.85 8.20 4.73
CA ARG A 416 12.64 9.43 4.76
C ARG A 416 11.93 10.54 5.51
N ALA A 417 12.71 11.44 6.10
CA ALA A 417 12.23 12.73 6.58
C ALA A 417 11.66 13.59 5.43
N PHE A 418 10.98 14.69 5.77
CA PHE A 418 10.38 15.65 4.81
C PHE A 418 11.40 16.50 4.03
N GLU A 419 12.69 16.21 4.12
CA GLU A 419 13.78 17.02 3.57
C GLU A 419 13.68 17.17 2.04
N GLY A 420 13.21 18.32 1.57
CA GLY A 420 13.05 18.70 0.15
C GLY A 420 11.99 17.94 -0.64
N LYS A 421 11.74 16.67 -0.30
CA LYS A 421 10.70 15.82 -0.87
C LYS A 421 9.40 16.06 -0.10
N GLY A 422 8.33 16.36 -0.83
CA GLY A 422 6.98 16.52 -0.26
C GLY A 422 6.48 15.24 0.40
N TYR A 423 5.20 15.25 0.78
CA TYR A 423 4.62 14.14 1.51
C TYR A 423 4.65 12.82 0.74
N TYR A 424 4.87 11.72 1.47
CA TYR A 424 4.68 10.39 0.90
C TYR A 424 3.17 10.08 0.84
N TYR A 425 2.59 10.29 -0.35
CA TYR A 425 1.16 10.07 -0.62
C TYR A 425 0.26 10.71 0.45
N LEU A 426 -0.63 9.92 1.05
CA LEU A 426 -1.63 10.34 2.02
C LEU A 426 -1.21 9.91 3.43
N VAL A 427 0.08 9.84 3.72
CA VAL A 427 0.57 9.61 5.08
C VAL A 427 0.55 10.92 5.86
N ASN A 428 -0.02 10.89 7.06
CA ASN A 428 -0.02 11.99 8.01
C ASN A 428 1.30 12.01 8.80
N GLY A 429 2.33 12.60 8.20
CA GLY A 429 3.70 12.52 8.69
C GLY A 429 4.59 11.83 7.65
N ASN A 430 5.61 11.14 8.14
CA ASN A 430 6.55 10.41 7.30
C ASN A 430 6.98 9.09 8.00
N TRP A 431 7.66 8.25 7.24
CA TRP A 431 8.11 6.92 7.66
C TRP A 431 9.51 6.93 8.29
N ASP A 432 10.09 8.10 8.54
CA ASP A 432 11.40 8.23 9.19
C ASP A 432 11.42 7.49 10.54
N GLY A 433 12.49 6.73 10.78
CA GLY A 433 12.64 5.91 11.98
C GLY A 433 11.89 4.58 11.96
N SER A 434 11.17 4.22 10.89
CA SER A 434 10.49 2.91 10.80
C SER A 434 11.44 1.72 10.93
N TRP A 435 12.68 1.87 10.49
CA TRP A 435 13.72 0.83 10.54
C TRP A 435 14.09 0.42 11.96
N GLU A 436 13.81 1.25 12.97
CA GLU A 436 13.97 0.88 14.38
C GLU A 436 13.08 -0.32 14.75
N GLY A 437 12.06 -0.60 13.94
CA GLY A 437 11.20 -1.77 14.04
C GLY A 437 11.83 -3.08 13.60
N LEU A 438 12.96 -3.08 12.88
CA LEU A 438 13.54 -4.27 12.28
C LEU A 438 14.36 -5.07 13.31
N PRO A 439 13.96 -6.30 13.70
CA PRO A 439 14.85 -7.20 14.43
C PRO A 439 16.09 -7.55 13.60
N ALA A 440 17.24 -7.69 14.25
CA ALA A 440 18.54 -7.90 13.58
C ALA A 440 18.59 -9.17 12.70
N ASP A 441 17.77 -10.19 12.99
CA ASP A 441 17.73 -11.44 12.22
C ASP A 441 16.83 -11.38 10.96
N VAL A 442 16.07 -10.30 10.77
CA VAL A 442 15.27 -10.06 9.56
C VAL A 442 16.17 -9.81 8.36
N THR A 443 15.82 -10.45 7.24
CA THR A 443 16.51 -10.31 5.96
C THR A 443 15.77 -9.32 5.07
N ILE A 444 16.51 -8.38 4.50
CA ILE A 444 15.93 -7.30 3.70
C ILE A 444 15.92 -7.69 2.23
N MET A 445 14.74 -7.69 1.63
CA MET A 445 14.54 -7.82 0.20
C MET A 445 14.69 -6.42 -0.42
N ASN A 446 15.92 -6.11 -0.85
CA ASN A 446 16.27 -4.77 -1.30
C ASN A 446 15.95 -4.59 -2.78
N TRP A 447 14.89 -3.85 -3.09
CA TRP A 447 14.40 -3.67 -4.45
C TRP A 447 14.58 -2.26 -5.01
N TYR A 448 14.86 -1.28 -4.15
CA TYR A 448 14.99 0.11 -4.57
C TYR A 448 16.42 0.46 -4.94
N ALA A 449 16.62 0.93 -6.18
CA ALA A 449 17.81 1.53 -6.77
C ALA A 449 19.19 0.99 -6.31
N PRO A 450 20.04 0.47 -7.23
CA PRO A 450 21.36 -0.07 -6.88
C PRO A 450 22.31 1.05 -6.41
N THR A 451 22.29 1.36 -5.12
CA THR A 451 23.13 2.41 -4.51
C THR A 451 23.93 1.87 -3.35
N GLU A 452 25.19 2.30 -3.23
CA GLU A 452 26.05 1.92 -2.11
C GLU A 452 25.47 2.36 -0.77
N ALA A 453 24.89 3.57 -0.69
CA ALA A 453 24.28 4.10 0.53
C ALA A 453 23.11 3.22 1.02
N GLY A 454 22.21 2.81 0.11
CA GLY A 454 21.08 1.95 0.46
C GLY A 454 21.51 0.57 0.97
N ILE A 455 22.53 -0.03 0.36
CA ILE A 455 23.09 -1.32 0.80
C ILE A 455 23.79 -1.17 2.15
N ARG A 456 24.67 -0.16 2.26
CA ARG A 456 25.47 0.11 3.46
C ARG A 456 24.58 0.37 4.67
N PHE A 457 23.47 1.09 4.49
CA PHE A 457 22.52 1.39 5.57
C PHE A 457 22.06 0.14 6.33
N PHE A 458 21.71 -0.93 5.61
CA PHE A 458 21.27 -2.19 6.20
C PHE A 458 22.45 -3.06 6.67
N SER A 459 23.54 -3.11 5.91
CA SER A 459 24.75 -3.85 6.28
C SER A 459 25.38 -3.35 7.58
N GLU A 460 25.46 -2.04 7.82
CA GLU A 460 25.98 -1.45 9.06
C GLU A 460 25.09 -1.72 10.27
N ARG A 461 23.81 -2.03 10.03
CA ARG A 461 22.85 -2.46 11.05
C ARG A 461 22.84 -3.99 11.26
N GLY A 462 23.70 -4.72 10.55
CA GLY A 462 23.84 -6.16 10.66
C GLY A 462 22.79 -6.98 9.90
N HIS A 463 21.95 -6.34 9.09
CA HIS A 463 20.93 -7.06 8.32
C HIS A 463 21.55 -7.80 7.14
N ARG A 464 21.03 -9.01 6.91
CA ARG A 464 21.26 -9.75 5.66
C ARG A 464 20.37 -9.20 4.56
N GLN A 465 20.81 -9.28 3.31
CA GLN A 465 20.11 -8.70 2.17
C GLN A 465 20.02 -9.67 0.98
N VAL A 466 18.89 -9.62 0.29
CA VAL A 466 18.70 -10.19 -1.06
C VAL A 466 18.40 -9.03 -2.00
N LEU A 467 19.17 -8.90 -3.07
CA LEU A 467 19.08 -7.78 -4.01
C LEU A 467 18.11 -8.12 -5.13
N CYS A 468 17.01 -7.39 -5.23
CA CYS A 468 15.89 -7.68 -6.13
C CYS A 468 16.02 -6.83 -7.40
N GLY A 469 16.87 -7.29 -8.32
CA GLY A 469 17.30 -6.52 -9.49
C GLY A 469 16.36 -6.60 -10.69
N TYR A 470 15.26 -7.36 -10.60
CA TYR A 470 14.27 -7.50 -11.66
C TYR A 470 13.29 -6.32 -11.76
N TYR A 471 13.09 -5.57 -10.67
CA TYR A 471 12.26 -4.36 -10.69
C TYR A 471 12.83 -3.30 -11.65
N ASP A 472 11.94 -2.52 -12.27
CA ASP A 472 12.21 -1.48 -13.30
C ASP A 472 12.71 -1.96 -14.68
N GLY A 473 13.05 -3.25 -14.84
CA GLY A 473 13.48 -3.84 -16.11
C GLY A 473 12.33 -4.40 -16.95
N ARG A 474 11.78 -3.63 -17.90
CA ARG A 474 10.72 -4.14 -18.80
C ARG A 474 11.21 -5.11 -19.90
N SER A 475 12.52 -5.27 -20.06
CA SER A 475 13.13 -6.21 -21.02
C SER A 475 14.24 -7.03 -20.35
N VAL A 476 14.60 -8.16 -20.95
CA VAL A 476 15.69 -9.03 -20.46
C VAL A 476 17.02 -8.27 -20.41
N GLU A 477 17.32 -7.42 -21.39
CA GLU A 477 18.55 -6.61 -21.37
C GLU A 477 18.55 -5.61 -20.22
N ASN A 478 17.41 -4.96 -19.95
CA ASN A 478 17.28 -4.01 -18.86
C ASN A 478 17.42 -4.70 -17.49
N MET A 479 16.82 -5.88 -17.30
CA MET A 479 17.00 -6.68 -16.08
C MET A 479 18.46 -7.10 -15.89
N LYS A 480 19.13 -7.60 -16.94
CA LYS A 480 20.55 -7.97 -16.89
C LYS A 480 21.42 -6.78 -16.50
N ARG A 481 21.17 -5.61 -17.09
CA ARG A 481 21.89 -4.38 -16.76
C ARG A 481 21.67 -3.97 -15.30
N ASN A 482 20.43 -4.01 -14.82
CA ASN A 482 20.11 -3.65 -13.44
C ASN A 482 20.76 -4.60 -12.42
N ILE A 483 20.68 -5.91 -12.64
CA ILE A 483 21.39 -6.91 -11.83
C ILE A 483 22.91 -6.68 -11.85
N GLY A 484 23.47 -6.32 -13.01
CA GLY A 484 24.88 -5.93 -13.14
C GLY A 484 25.25 -4.73 -12.27
N ASN A 485 24.39 -3.70 -12.24
CA ASN A 485 24.57 -2.54 -11.38
C ASN A 485 24.52 -2.92 -9.90
N TRP A 486 23.54 -3.73 -9.49
CA TRP A 486 23.45 -4.24 -8.12
C TRP A 486 24.71 -5.01 -7.71
N LYS A 487 25.22 -5.92 -8.58
CA LYS A 487 26.48 -6.63 -8.33
C LYS A 487 27.68 -5.70 -8.14
N LYS A 488 27.72 -4.59 -8.89
CA LYS A 488 28.80 -3.60 -8.78
C LYS A 488 28.74 -2.88 -7.45
N VAL A 489 27.58 -2.35 -7.06
CA VAL A 489 27.44 -1.56 -5.82
C VAL A 489 27.46 -2.42 -4.55
N SER A 490 27.14 -3.71 -4.67
CA SER A 490 27.17 -4.65 -3.54
C SER A 490 28.52 -5.33 -3.35
N ALA A 491 29.50 -5.08 -4.22
CA ALA A 491 30.79 -5.76 -4.18
C ALA A 491 31.52 -5.44 -2.87
N GLY A 492 31.83 -6.49 -2.09
CA GLY A 492 32.50 -6.36 -0.80
C GLY A 492 31.59 -5.91 0.35
N ALA A 493 30.30 -5.62 0.11
CA ALA A 493 29.36 -5.32 1.17
C ALA A 493 29.06 -6.58 2.00
N PRO A 494 29.10 -6.52 3.35
CA PRO A 494 28.79 -7.67 4.19
C PRO A 494 27.28 -7.95 4.18
N GLY A 495 26.91 -9.21 4.36
CA GLY A 495 25.51 -9.62 4.53
C GLY A 495 24.72 -9.80 3.23
N ILE A 496 25.34 -9.72 2.06
CA ILE A 496 24.66 -10.00 0.78
C ILE A 496 24.53 -11.51 0.58
N LEU A 497 23.29 -12.01 0.60
CA LEU A 497 22.98 -13.43 0.42
C LEU A 497 22.78 -13.83 -1.04
N GLY A 498 22.28 -12.90 -1.85
CA GLY A 498 22.21 -13.07 -3.29
C GLY A 498 21.16 -12.21 -3.97
N PHE A 499 20.61 -12.72 -5.06
CA PHE A 499 19.85 -11.94 -6.03
C PHE A 499 18.52 -12.60 -6.38
N MET A 500 17.52 -11.75 -6.60
CA MET A 500 16.27 -12.08 -7.26
C MET A 500 16.22 -11.45 -8.64
#